data_AF-A0A7S2S9T6-F1
#
_entry.id   AF-A0A7S2S9T6-F1
#
_cell.length_a   1.000
_cell.length_b   1.000
_cell.length_c   1.000
_cell.angle_alpha   90.00
_cell.angle_beta   90.00
_cell.angle_gamma   90.00
#
_symmetry.space_group_name_H-M   'P 1'
#
loop_
_entity.id
_entity.type
_entity.pdbx_description
1 polymer ?
#
loop_
_entity_poly.entity_id
_entity_poly.type
_entity_poly.pdbx_seq_one_letter_code
_entity_poly.pdbx_strand_id
1 'polypeptide(L)'
;VHSSNWGTLSRIEGSDLKSFATSFADSEDGRIFFYLLGGADAASYKASLTISEAQVDPTQFDGARCGPDGDLDPEDPRCGKLSIVGTVSSCDEDSKQVALDALFASHPQMANWPVGHGFVPMEMKIKEEDGLWMIANYGGGGYMQASDYFDSTPVHHPMKYFSGGNRHLRSLEGSASSCYDMTAHTCECVAEKCGGDLCGAAGGIWSDQCPGTCDCEQTAAEPVSVPISEDTPAEPVSVPVSGDTPADTTGNGDGDRSDSGQDVASKKGKGLRPDFGDDSAGHARWLVAKSLWTTISTQSSKEEGFPFGNIRSVADGACFLGSGGLPYFYVPAPDPTALDIKENNQITLSFTESVLSQRVGDDGIACGGKDAEDPTCAKIALFGRAIPIEDDDKIELARAAFKAQHPRAGWLASGGAHTGGSYYTMQLESITFIQTYGGFTDLSPEDYLNWKPDVSMYPGEEQCTSDGGQEHQHG
;
A
#
# COMPACT_ATOMS: atom_id res chain seq x y z
N VAL A 1 -0.05 -14.87 1.95
CA VAL A 1 -0.45 -14.31 0.65
C VAL A 1 -1.80 -13.62 0.83
N HIS A 2 -2.92 -14.33 0.80
CA HIS A 2 -4.29 -13.82 0.92
C HIS A 2 -4.57 -12.56 1.76
N SER A 3 -4.01 -12.38 2.97
CA SER A 3 -4.25 -11.15 3.77
C SER A 3 -3.40 -9.93 3.40
N SER A 4 -2.45 -10.04 2.48
CA SER A 4 -1.73 -8.88 1.93
C SER A 4 -2.33 -8.49 0.59
N ASN A 5 -2.57 -7.20 0.41
CA ASN A 5 -2.98 -6.58 -0.86
C ASN A 5 -1.79 -5.96 -1.61
N TRP A 6 -0.58 -5.95 -1.03
CA TRP A 6 0.62 -5.47 -1.71
C TRP A 6 1.87 -6.22 -1.24
N GLY A 7 2.90 -6.19 -2.07
CA GLY A 7 4.19 -6.83 -1.83
C GLY A 7 5.31 -6.02 -2.47
N THR A 8 6.53 -6.52 -2.40
CA THR A 8 7.63 -6.00 -3.21
C THR A 8 7.93 -6.96 -4.34
N LEU A 9 7.75 -6.51 -5.58
CA LEU A 9 8.07 -7.28 -6.78
C LEU A 9 9.47 -6.89 -7.27
N SER A 10 10.36 -7.88 -7.31
CA SER A 10 11.74 -7.75 -7.76
C SER A 10 11.95 -8.49 -9.07
N ARG A 11 12.77 -7.96 -9.97
CA ARG A 11 13.21 -8.59 -11.23
C ARG A 11 14.66 -8.21 -11.55
N ILE A 12 15.32 -8.97 -12.42
CA ILE A 12 16.64 -8.62 -12.95
C ILE A 12 16.47 -8.20 -14.41
N GLU A 13 16.94 -7.01 -14.75
CA GLU A 13 16.81 -6.39 -16.07
C GLU A 13 18.21 -6.07 -16.62
N GLY A 14 18.75 -6.97 -17.44
CA GLY A 14 20.16 -6.94 -17.82
C GLY A 14 21.06 -7.21 -16.61
N SER A 15 21.82 -6.19 -16.20
CA SER A 15 22.65 -6.19 -14.98
C SER A 15 21.99 -5.48 -13.80
N ASP A 16 20.78 -4.95 -13.98
CA ASP A 16 20.14 -4.12 -12.96
C ASP A 16 19.14 -4.95 -12.17
N LEU A 17 19.36 -5.04 -10.86
CA LEU A 17 18.33 -5.46 -9.94
C LEU A 17 17.28 -4.34 -9.83
N LYS A 18 16.04 -4.63 -10.22
CA LYS A 18 14.88 -3.72 -10.07
C LYS A 18 13.95 -4.28 -9.01
N SER A 19 13.45 -3.42 -8.12
CA SER A 19 12.54 -3.81 -7.03
C SER A 19 11.63 -2.65 -6.67
N PHE A 20 10.32 -2.89 -6.59
CA PHE A 20 9.34 -1.86 -6.25
C PHE A 20 8.16 -2.45 -5.47
N ALA A 21 7.56 -1.64 -4.60
CA ALA A 21 6.33 -2.03 -3.92
C ALA A 21 5.16 -1.98 -4.92
N THR A 22 4.39 -3.07 -5.01
CA THR A 22 3.26 -3.20 -5.94
C THR A 22 2.05 -3.87 -5.29
N SER A 23 0.86 -3.44 -5.67
CA SER A 23 -0.39 -4.14 -5.36
C SER A 23 -0.46 -5.48 -6.10
N PHE A 24 -1.04 -6.49 -5.46
CA PHE A 24 -1.25 -7.81 -6.05
C PHE A 24 -2.49 -8.47 -5.42
N ALA A 25 -3.10 -9.40 -6.14
CA ALA A 25 -4.19 -10.24 -5.64
C ALA A 25 -3.85 -11.73 -5.73
N ASP A 26 -4.50 -12.54 -4.91
CA ASP A 26 -4.56 -13.99 -5.09
C ASP A 26 -6.01 -14.47 -5.36
N SER A 27 -6.12 -15.55 -6.13
CA SER A 27 -7.38 -16.28 -6.33
C SER A 27 -7.61 -17.32 -5.25
N GLU A 28 -8.81 -17.92 -5.20
CA GLU A 28 -9.17 -18.96 -4.22
C GLU A 28 -8.28 -20.21 -4.29
N ASP A 29 -7.68 -20.50 -5.45
CA ASP A 29 -6.68 -21.56 -5.68
C ASP A 29 -5.22 -21.09 -5.46
N GLY A 30 -5.01 -19.89 -4.90
CA GLY A 30 -3.72 -19.38 -4.47
C GLY A 30 -2.81 -18.82 -5.57
N ARG A 31 -3.26 -18.78 -6.84
CA ARG A 31 -2.51 -18.17 -7.95
C ARG A 31 -2.39 -16.65 -7.73
N ILE A 32 -1.28 -16.07 -8.17
CA ILE A 32 -0.88 -14.69 -7.82
C ILE A 32 -0.90 -13.81 -9.07
N PHE A 33 -1.63 -12.70 -8.99
CA PHE A 33 -1.87 -11.79 -10.12
C PHE A 33 -1.51 -10.34 -9.79
N PHE A 34 -1.08 -9.61 -10.83
CA PHE A 34 -0.69 -8.20 -10.78
C PHE A 34 -1.37 -7.45 -11.94
N TYR A 35 -1.61 -6.15 -11.78
CA TYR A 35 -2.08 -5.27 -12.86
C TYR A 35 -0.98 -4.29 -13.25
N LEU A 36 -0.15 -4.67 -14.23
CA LEU A 36 1.11 -3.97 -14.57
C LEU A 36 1.05 -3.35 -15.96
N LEU A 37 1.89 -2.35 -16.23
CA LEU A 37 1.98 -1.70 -17.53
C LEU A 37 2.51 -2.67 -18.60
N GLY A 38 1.63 -3.08 -19.50
CA GLY A 38 1.89 -4.02 -20.59
C GLY A 38 2.29 -3.31 -21.89
N GLY A 39 3.58 -3.07 -22.07
CA GLY A 39 4.14 -2.75 -23.39
C GLY A 39 4.17 -3.97 -24.32
N ALA A 40 4.61 -3.77 -25.57
CA ALA A 40 4.88 -4.87 -26.51
C ALA A 40 5.94 -5.86 -25.97
N ASP A 41 6.75 -5.40 -25.01
CA ASP A 41 7.76 -6.15 -24.28
C ASP A 41 7.29 -6.57 -22.86
N ALA A 42 6.00 -6.89 -22.69
CA ALA A 42 5.48 -7.63 -21.52
C ALA A 42 5.97 -9.10 -21.53
N ALA A 43 7.27 -9.28 -21.78
CA ALA A 43 7.95 -10.54 -21.87
C ALA A 43 7.90 -11.29 -20.54
N SER A 44 7.93 -12.62 -20.63
CA SER A 44 8.08 -13.49 -19.48
C SER A 44 9.41 -13.22 -18.77
N TYR A 45 9.41 -12.82 -17.50
CA TYR A 45 10.62 -12.51 -16.72
C TYR A 45 10.68 -13.24 -15.38
N LYS A 46 11.90 -13.61 -14.97
CA LYS A 46 12.17 -14.15 -13.63
C LYS A 46 11.97 -13.05 -12.59
N ALA A 47 11.23 -13.35 -11.53
CA ALA A 47 10.85 -12.41 -10.50
C ALA A 47 10.86 -13.03 -9.10
N SER A 48 10.84 -12.17 -8.09
CA SER A 48 10.51 -12.53 -6.71
C SER A 48 9.45 -11.59 -6.16
N LEU A 49 8.40 -12.14 -5.56
CA LEU A 49 7.44 -11.40 -4.75
C LEU A 49 7.81 -11.63 -3.27
N THR A 50 8.12 -10.55 -2.56
CA THR A 50 8.36 -10.61 -1.11
C THR A 50 7.20 -9.95 -0.36
N ILE A 51 6.69 -10.67 0.63
CA ILE A 51 5.63 -10.21 1.53
C ILE A 51 5.96 -10.50 3.00
N SER A 52 5.31 -9.79 3.91
CA SER A 52 5.47 -9.93 5.35
C SER A 52 4.15 -9.71 6.08
N GLU A 53 4.01 -10.36 7.23
CA GLU A 53 3.00 -10.07 8.25
C GLU A 53 3.05 -8.60 8.69
N ALA A 54 4.22 -7.95 8.68
CA ALA A 54 4.37 -6.51 8.95
C ALA A 54 3.69 -5.58 7.92
N GLN A 55 3.11 -6.13 6.84
CA GLN A 55 2.27 -5.42 5.87
C GLN A 55 0.78 -5.48 6.21
N VAL A 56 0.38 -6.43 7.06
CA VAL A 56 -1.03 -6.73 7.32
C VAL A 56 -1.55 -5.78 8.40
N ASP A 57 -2.18 -4.70 7.93
CA ASP A 57 -3.01 -3.77 8.71
C ASP A 57 -2.28 -2.92 9.78
N PRO A 58 -1.89 -1.66 9.46
CA PRO A 58 -1.29 -0.74 10.43
C PRO A 58 -2.29 -0.16 11.45
N THR A 59 -3.61 -0.40 11.36
CA THR A 59 -4.57 0.12 12.37
C THR A 59 -4.37 -0.47 13.76
N GLN A 60 -3.86 -1.71 13.81
CA GLN A 60 -3.84 -2.47 15.05
C GLN A 60 -2.77 -1.93 16.01
N PHE A 61 -1.79 -1.18 15.49
CA PHE A 61 -0.54 -0.89 16.20
C PHE A 61 0.07 0.50 15.91
N ASP A 62 0.32 1.27 16.97
CA ASP A 62 1.33 2.35 16.92
C ASP A 62 2.71 1.74 16.65
N GLY A 63 3.23 1.97 15.43
CA GLY A 63 4.47 1.40 14.91
C GLY A 63 4.26 0.05 14.21
N ALA A 64 5.19 -0.35 13.33
CA ALA A 64 5.14 -1.64 12.65
C ALA A 64 5.28 -2.78 13.68
N ARG A 65 4.18 -3.51 13.92
CA ARG A 65 4.16 -4.70 14.79
C ARG A 65 3.50 -5.87 14.09
N CYS A 66 3.99 -7.06 14.38
CA CYS A 66 3.53 -8.32 13.82
C CYS A 66 3.78 -9.46 14.81
N GLY A 67 3.51 -10.69 14.39
CA GLY A 67 3.69 -11.91 15.17
C GLY A 67 2.49 -12.22 16.06
N PRO A 68 2.51 -13.36 16.77
CA PRO A 68 1.34 -13.93 17.45
C PRO A 68 0.72 -13.03 18.53
N ASP A 69 1.52 -12.15 19.14
CA ASP A 69 1.08 -11.21 20.18
C ASP A 69 0.89 -9.77 19.66
N GLY A 70 1.18 -9.50 18.38
CA GLY A 70 1.07 -8.16 17.78
C GLY A 70 2.05 -7.13 18.36
N ASP A 71 3.21 -7.56 18.84
CA ASP A 71 4.19 -6.68 19.51
C ASP A 71 5.65 -7.00 19.15
N LEU A 72 5.88 -7.59 17.97
CA LEU A 72 7.22 -7.91 17.47
C LEU A 72 7.73 -6.91 16.45
N ASP A 73 9.05 -6.85 16.35
CA ASP A 73 9.77 -6.10 15.32
C ASP A 73 9.64 -6.80 13.94
N PRO A 74 9.57 -6.06 12.81
CA PRO A 74 9.48 -6.64 11.46
C PRO A 74 10.62 -7.60 11.08
N GLU A 75 11.78 -7.49 11.72
CA GLU A 75 12.89 -8.44 11.50
C GLU A 75 12.89 -9.65 12.45
N ASP A 76 12.10 -9.63 13.54
CA ASP A 76 11.99 -10.79 14.43
C ASP A 76 11.50 -12.01 13.62
N PRO A 77 12.17 -13.18 13.72
CA PRO A 77 11.86 -14.32 12.86
C PRO A 77 10.46 -14.91 13.07
N ARG A 78 9.74 -14.52 14.14
CA ARG A 78 8.33 -14.88 14.36
C ARG A 78 7.35 -13.93 13.65
N CYS A 79 7.81 -12.77 13.18
CA CYS A 79 7.08 -11.96 12.21
C CYS A 79 7.18 -12.67 10.85
N GLY A 80 6.08 -13.22 10.36
CA GLY A 80 6.10 -14.02 9.14
C GLY A 80 6.62 -13.23 7.95
N LYS A 81 7.59 -13.78 7.22
CA LYS A 81 8.05 -13.24 5.93
C LYS A 81 8.18 -14.36 4.90
N LEU A 82 7.73 -14.09 3.67
CA LEU A 82 7.66 -15.05 2.58
C LEU A 82 8.22 -14.42 1.30
N SER A 83 9.24 -15.05 0.73
CA SER A 83 9.84 -14.72 -0.55
C SER A 83 9.46 -15.80 -1.54
N ILE A 84 8.58 -15.46 -2.47
CA ILE A 84 8.17 -16.33 -3.58
C ILE A 84 9.09 -16.02 -4.76
N VAL A 85 9.57 -17.03 -5.48
CA VAL A 85 10.34 -16.88 -6.73
C VAL A 85 9.65 -17.65 -7.86
N GLY A 86 9.68 -17.08 -9.06
CA GLY A 86 8.88 -17.59 -10.17
C GLY A 86 9.01 -16.74 -11.42
N THR A 87 8.15 -17.01 -12.39
CA THR A 87 8.12 -16.30 -13.66
C THR A 87 6.85 -15.47 -13.77
N VAL A 88 6.99 -14.16 -14.02
CA VAL A 88 5.86 -13.27 -14.28
C VAL A 88 5.66 -13.12 -15.78
N SER A 89 4.44 -13.27 -16.25
CA SER A 89 4.05 -13.10 -17.66
C SER A 89 2.59 -12.65 -17.77
N SER A 90 2.21 -12.03 -18.90
CA SER A 90 0.81 -11.71 -19.20
C SER A 90 -0.08 -12.96 -19.09
N CYS A 91 -1.30 -12.78 -18.60
CA CYS A 91 -2.28 -13.85 -18.52
C CYS A 91 -2.69 -14.34 -19.92
N ASP A 92 -2.87 -15.65 -20.06
CA ASP A 92 -3.53 -16.28 -21.21
C ASP A 92 -5.07 -16.16 -21.10
N GLU A 93 -5.80 -16.54 -22.15
CA GLU A 93 -7.27 -16.40 -22.18
C GLU A 93 -7.98 -17.13 -21.01
N ASP A 94 -7.45 -18.28 -20.58
CA ASP A 94 -8.01 -19.08 -19.49
C ASP A 94 -7.79 -18.43 -18.10
N SER A 95 -6.66 -17.73 -17.92
CA SER A 95 -6.29 -17.07 -16.65
C SER A 95 -6.74 -15.62 -16.54
N LYS A 96 -6.95 -14.93 -17.66
CA LYS A 96 -7.23 -13.49 -17.72
C LYS A 96 -8.46 -13.07 -16.91
N GLN A 97 -9.58 -13.80 -17.00
CA GLN A 97 -10.77 -13.43 -16.24
C GLN A 97 -10.57 -13.67 -14.73
N VAL A 98 -10.00 -14.81 -14.34
CA VAL A 98 -9.66 -15.12 -12.94
C VAL A 98 -8.75 -14.04 -12.34
N ALA A 99 -7.75 -13.59 -13.11
CA ALA A 99 -6.86 -12.51 -12.72
C ALA A 99 -7.61 -11.20 -12.48
N LEU A 100 -8.47 -10.78 -13.43
CA LEU A 100 -9.25 -9.55 -13.32
C LEU A 100 -10.25 -9.62 -12.16
N ASP A 101 -10.92 -10.75 -11.95
CA ASP A 101 -11.86 -10.96 -10.85
C ASP A 101 -11.15 -10.84 -9.49
N ALA A 102 -10.00 -11.52 -9.32
CA ALA A 102 -9.19 -11.45 -8.10
C ALA A 102 -8.63 -10.04 -7.85
N LEU A 103 -8.10 -9.39 -8.91
CA LEU A 103 -7.57 -8.03 -8.86
C LEU A 103 -8.66 -7.03 -8.49
N PHE A 104 -9.82 -7.04 -9.14
CA PHE A 104 -10.88 -6.07 -8.88
C PHE A 104 -11.62 -6.35 -7.56
N ALA A 105 -11.68 -7.60 -7.08
CA ALA A 105 -12.17 -7.90 -5.74
C ALA A 105 -11.22 -7.36 -4.63
N SER A 106 -9.91 -7.41 -4.86
CA SER A 106 -8.89 -6.91 -3.92
C SER A 106 -8.65 -5.41 -4.04
N HIS A 107 -8.86 -4.85 -5.22
CA HIS A 107 -8.51 -3.49 -5.64
C HIS A 107 -9.61 -2.88 -6.53
N PRO A 108 -10.83 -2.57 -6.01
CA PRO A 108 -11.98 -2.18 -6.84
C PRO A 108 -11.75 -0.96 -7.74
N GLN A 109 -10.86 -0.04 -7.35
CA GLN A 109 -10.48 1.11 -8.16
C GLN A 109 -9.72 0.75 -9.45
N MET A 110 -9.04 -0.41 -9.52
CA MET A 110 -8.32 -0.86 -10.72
C MET A 110 -9.26 -1.05 -11.93
N ALA A 111 -10.52 -1.42 -11.69
CA ALA A 111 -11.54 -1.53 -12.73
C ALA A 111 -11.84 -0.19 -13.44
N ASN A 112 -11.51 0.94 -12.80
CA ASN A 112 -11.75 2.29 -13.29
C ASN A 112 -10.46 2.99 -13.77
N TRP A 113 -9.33 2.28 -13.88
CA TRP A 113 -8.09 2.86 -14.36
C TRP A 113 -8.12 3.17 -15.87
N PRO A 114 -7.40 4.19 -16.35
CA PRO A 114 -7.48 4.60 -17.75
C PRO A 114 -7.00 3.50 -18.70
N VAL A 115 -7.91 2.99 -19.55
CA VAL A 115 -7.64 1.94 -20.55
C VAL A 115 -6.45 2.29 -21.45
N GLY A 116 -6.28 3.59 -21.78
CA GLY A 116 -5.18 4.09 -22.59
C GLY A 116 -3.79 4.04 -21.95
N HIS A 117 -3.67 3.70 -20.66
CA HIS A 117 -2.36 3.55 -19.99
C HIS A 117 -1.76 2.14 -20.17
N GLY A 118 -2.52 1.18 -20.73
CA GLY A 118 -1.98 -0.13 -21.12
C GLY A 118 -1.71 -1.09 -19.96
N PHE A 119 -2.43 -0.98 -18.84
CA PHE A 119 -2.37 -1.98 -17.78
C PHE A 119 -2.93 -3.33 -18.26
N VAL A 120 -2.21 -4.41 -17.99
CA VAL A 120 -2.58 -5.80 -18.34
C VAL A 120 -2.49 -6.71 -17.10
N PRO A 121 -3.38 -7.69 -16.97
CA PRO A 121 -3.26 -8.71 -15.92
C PRO A 121 -2.05 -9.60 -16.22
N MET A 122 -1.16 -9.75 -15.25
CA MET A 122 0.00 -10.64 -15.29
C MET A 122 -0.08 -11.66 -14.15
N GLU A 123 0.33 -12.89 -14.41
CA GLU A 123 0.39 -13.98 -13.44
C GLU A 123 1.85 -14.25 -13.04
N MET A 124 2.09 -14.53 -11.76
CA MET A 124 3.33 -15.17 -11.29
C MET A 124 3.15 -16.68 -11.19
N LYS A 125 3.81 -17.42 -12.09
CA LYS A 125 3.94 -18.88 -12.02
C LYS A 125 5.10 -19.21 -11.10
N ILE A 126 4.78 -19.71 -9.90
CA ILE A 126 5.75 -20.07 -8.85
C ILE A 126 6.68 -21.18 -9.37
N LYS A 127 7.97 -21.13 -9.04
CA LYS A 127 8.92 -22.19 -9.38
C LYS A 127 8.53 -23.48 -8.63
N GLU A 128 8.35 -24.59 -9.35
CA GLU A 128 7.94 -25.88 -8.76
C GLU A 128 8.82 -26.30 -7.58
N GLU A 129 10.13 -26.36 -7.82
CA GLU A 129 11.13 -26.75 -6.83
C GLU A 129 11.73 -25.54 -6.09
N ASP A 130 11.67 -25.54 -4.76
CA ASP A 130 12.19 -24.49 -3.87
C ASP A 130 11.70 -23.06 -4.22
N GLY A 131 10.51 -22.93 -4.82
CA GLY A 131 9.95 -21.65 -5.27
C GLY A 131 9.42 -20.73 -4.19
N LEU A 132 9.37 -21.19 -2.94
CA LEU A 132 9.04 -20.36 -1.79
C LEU A 132 10.13 -20.49 -0.73
N TRP A 133 10.51 -19.38 -0.11
CA TRP A 133 11.32 -19.33 1.10
C TRP A 133 10.57 -18.58 2.19
N MET A 134 10.47 -19.15 3.38
CA MET A 134 9.72 -18.56 4.49
C MET A 134 10.48 -18.66 5.81
N ILE A 135 10.38 -17.62 6.62
CA ILE A 135 10.69 -17.69 8.06
C ILE A 135 9.52 -17.08 8.85
N ALA A 136 9.05 -17.84 9.85
CA ALA A 136 7.93 -17.47 10.72
C ALA A 136 8.13 -18.00 12.17
N ASN A 137 9.33 -18.48 12.50
CA ASN A 137 9.73 -18.84 13.86
C ASN A 137 11.27 -18.84 14.00
N TYR A 138 11.78 -18.91 15.23
CA TYR A 138 13.19 -19.20 15.50
C TYR A 138 13.61 -20.56 14.92
N GLY A 139 14.87 -20.63 14.45
CA GLY A 139 15.45 -21.82 13.83
C GLY A 139 16.01 -21.58 12.42
N GLY A 140 15.65 -20.45 11.79
CA GLY A 140 16.04 -20.09 10.43
C GLY A 140 14.90 -20.30 9.43
N GLY A 141 15.04 -19.74 8.23
CA GLY A 141 14.06 -19.90 7.16
C GLY A 141 14.24 -21.19 6.38
N GLY A 142 13.14 -21.72 5.84
CA GLY A 142 13.10 -22.93 5.03
C GLY A 142 12.59 -22.68 3.63
N TYR A 143 13.00 -23.53 2.68
CA TYR A 143 12.40 -23.59 1.35
C TYR A 143 11.20 -24.54 1.36
N MET A 144 10.20 -24.27 0.52
CA MET A 144 8.98 -25.06 0.34
C MET A 144 8.70 -25.22 -1.16
N GLN A 145 8.01 -26.30 -1.53
CA GLN A 145 7.66 -26.58 -2.92
C GLN A 145 6.37 -25.83 -3.31
N ALA A 146 6.18 -25.58 -4.60
CA ALA A 146 4.94 -24.94 -5.08
C ALA A 146 3.70 -25.78 -4.72
N SER A 147 3.80 -27.11 -4.80
CA SER A 147 2.75 -28.04 -4.39
C SER A 147 2.35 -27.86 -2.93
N ASP A 148 3.32 -27.70 -2.01
CA ASP A 148 3.02 -27.54 -0.57
C ASP A 148 2.20 -26.27 -0.30
N TYR A 149 2.40 -25.23 -1.12
CA TYR A 149 1.65 -23.98 -1.06
C TYR A 149 0.23 -24.14 -1.64
N PHE A 150 0.10 -24.74 -2.84
CA PHE A 150 -1.20 -24.93 -3.49
C PHE A 150 -2.09 -25.99 -2.82
N ASP A 151 -1.51 -27.03 -2.22
CA ASP A 151 -2.24 -28.03 -1.43
C ASP A 151 -2.62 -27.51 -0.02
N SER A 152 -2.10 -26.35 0.40
CA SER A 152 -2.43 -25.76 1.70
C SER A 152 -3.84 -25.19 1.72
N THR A 153 -4.55 -25.37 2.84
CA THR A 153 -5.84 -24.71 3.06
C THR A 153 -5.63 -23.40 3.82
N PRO A 154 -5.97 -22.22 3.26
CA PRO A 154 -5.82 -20.94 3.95
C PRO A 154 -6.66 -20.88 5.24
N VAL A 155 -5.99 -20.78 6.38
CA VAL A 155 -6.68 -20.60 7.68
C VAL A 155 -6.90 -19.11 7.93
N HIS A 156 -8.06 -18.60 7.52
CA HIS A 156 -8.50 -17.25 7.91
C HIS A 156 -8.53 -17.13 9.43
N HIS A 157 -7.56 -16.40 9.99
CA HIS A 157 -7.65 -15.95 11.37
C HIS A 157 -8.67 -14.80 11.40
N PRO A 158 -9.77 -14.89 12.16
CA PRO A 158 -10.69 -13.78 12.35
C PRO A 158 -9.96 -12.71 13.17
N MET A 159 -9.30 -11.77 12.47
CA MET A 159 -8.61 -10.64 13.07
C MET A 159 -9.62 -9.82 13.89
N LYS A 160 -9.35 -9.68 15.19
CA LYS A 160 -10.30 -9.13 16.18
C LYS A 160 -10.83 -7.72 15.87
N TYR A 161 -10.18 -7.00 14.96
CA TYR A 161 -10.51 -5.62 14.61
C TYR A 161 -10.86 -5.40 13.12
N PHE A 162 -10.90 -6.46 12.29
CA PHE A 162 -11.48 -6.40 10.94
C PHE A 162 -13.01 -6.31 11.01
N SER A 163 -13.53 -5.14 11.43
CA SER A 163 -14.94 -4.78 11.31
C SER A 163 -15.25 -4.34 9.87
N GLY A 164 -14.97 -5.20 8.90
CA GLY A 164 -14.95 -4.82 7.48
C GLY A 164 -14.68 -5.98 6.53
N GLY A 165 -15.57 -6.98 6.50
CA GLY A 165 -15.59 -8.00 5.44
C GLY A 165 -14.93 -9.34 5.79
N ASN A 166 -15.75 -10.31 6.18
CA ASN A 166 -15.40 -11.71 5.95
C ASN A 166 -15.28 -11.91 4.44
N ARG A 167 -14.12 -12.39 3.96
CA ARG A 167 -13.91 -12.83 2.57
C ARG A 167 -14.52 -14.20 2.25
N HIS A 168 -15.37 -14.72 3.13
CA HIS A 168 -16.38 -15.68 2.69
C HIS A 168 -17.45 -14.91 1.91
N LEU A 169 -17.49 -15.17 0.60
CA LEU A 169 -18.68 -15.20 -0.24
C LEU A 169 -19.89 -14.56 0.43
N ARG A 170 -20.06 -13.24 0.24
CA ARG A 170 -21.38 -12.65 0.40
C ARG A 170 -22.27 -13.32 -0.64
N SER A 171 -23.11 -14.25 -0.18
CA SER A 171 -24.27 -14.69 -0.94
C SER A 171 -24.99 -13.44 -1.43
N LEU A 172 -25.03 -13.25 -2.75
CA LEU A 172 -25.58 -12.08 -3.41
C LEU A 172 -27.12 -12.10 -3.34
N GLU A 173 -27.66 -11.95 -2.14
CA GLU A 173 -29.07 -11.65 -1.91
C GLU A 173 -29.20 -10.17 -1.53
N GLY A 174 -29.39 -9.31 -2.56
CA GLY A 174 -29.90 -7.95 -2.37
C GLY A 174 -28.90 -6.79 -2.42
N SER A 175 -27.74 -6.92 -3.09
CA SER A 175 -26.96 -5.73 -3.48
C SER A 175 -27.64 -4.99 -4.64
N ALA A 176 -27.62 -3.66 -4.58
CA ALA A 176 -28.22 -2.78 -5.58
C ALA A 176 -27.32 -2.71 -6.84
N SER A 177 -27.47 -3.66 -7.75
CA SER A 177 -26.68 -3.72 -8.98
C SER A 177 -27.42 -3.13 -10.19
N SER A 178 -26.68 -2.59 -11.16
CA SER A 178 -27.18 -2.26 -12.51
C SER A 178 -26.12 -2.57 -13.58
N CYS A 179 -26.46 -2.38 -14.86
CA CYS A 179 -25.52 -2.64 -15.95
C CYS A 179 -24.63 -1.43 -16.19
N TYR A 180 -23.31 -1.58 -16.03
CA TYR A 180 -22.34 -0.56 -16.38
C TYR A 180 -21.96 -0.68 -17.86
N ASP A 181 -22.29 0.35 -18.65
CA ASP A 181 -21.92 0.39 -20.07
C ASP A 181 -20.45 0.81 -20.22
N MET A 182 -19.62 -0.13 -20.69
CA MET A 182 -18.17 0.05 -20.85
C MET A 182 -17.78 1.04 -21.96
N THR A 183 -18.72 1.45 -22.82
CA THR A 183 -18.49 2.40 -23.92
C THR A 183 -18.93 3.81 -23.55
N ALA A 184 -20.06 3.93 -22.85
CA ALA A 184 -20.62 5.21 -22.40
C ALA A 184 -20.13 5.65 -21.01
N HIS A 185 -19.52 4.75 -20.23
CA HIS A 185 -19.16 4.94 -18.82
C HIS A 185 -20.35 5.35 -17.94
N THR A 186 -21.54 4.85 -18.27
CA THR A 186 -22.79 5.14 -17.57
C THR A 186 -23.44 3.87 -17.03
N CYS A 187 -23.95 3.95 -15.81
CA CYS A 187 -24.80 2.92 -15.25
C CYS A 187 -26.21 3.00 -15.84
N GLU A 188 -26.67 1.91 -16.43
CA GLU A 188 -27.97 1.77 -17.07
C GLU A 188 -28.81 0.69 -16.37
N CYS A 189 -30.09 1.01 -16.20
CA CYS A 189 -31.12 0.10 -15.71
C CYS A 189 -32.26 0.09 -16.73
N VAL A 190 -32.11 -0.73 -17.77
CA VAL A 190 -33.07 -0.90 -18.87
C VAL A 190 -33.33 -2.39 -19.10
N ALA A 191 -34.51 -2.73 -19.59
CA ALA A 191 -34.97 -4.12 -19.71
C ALA A 191 -33.99 -5.00 -20.52
N GLU A 192 -33.45 -4.47 -21.62
CA GLU A 192 -32.54 -5.17 -22.52
C GLU A 192 -31.14 -5.41 -21.92
N LYS A 193 -30.81 -4.78 -20.78
CA LYS A 193 -29.53 -4.89 -20.06
C LYS A 193 -29.70 -5.35 -18.61
N CYS A 194 -30.90 -5.78 -18.18
CA CYS A 194 -31.20 -6.05 -16.78
C CYS A 194 -30.77 -7.46 -16.34
N GLY A 195 -29.85 -7.55 -15.38
CA GLY A 195 -29.23 -8.79 -14.92
C GLY A 195 -27.95 -9.15 -15.68
N GLY A 196 -27.14 -10.03 -15.08
CA GLY A 196 -25.80 -10.39 -15.57
C GLY A 196 -25.75 -10.82 -17.04
N ASP A 197 -26.61 -11.76 -17.44
CA ASP A 197 -26.62 -12.32 -18.80
C ASP A 197 -26.97 -11.26 -19.87
N LEU A 198 -27.98 -10.42 -19.60
CA LEU A 198 -28.41 -9.38 -20.54
C LEU A 198 -27.40 -8.23 -20.62
N CYS A 199 -26.82 -7.84 -19.48
CA CYS A 199 -25.77 -6.84 -19.43
C CYS A 199 -24.51 -7.30 -20.19
N GLY A 200 -24.06 -8.54 -19.96
CA GLY A 200 -22.92 -9.13 -20.67
C GLY A 200 -23.18 -9.28 -22.17
N ALA A 201 -24.39 -9.69 -22.57
CA ALA A 201 -24.80 -9.75 -23.98
C ALA A 201 -24.80 -8.36 -24.67
N ALA A 202 -25.00 -7.29 -23.90
CA ALA A 202 -24.92 -5.91 -24.37
C ALA A 202 -23.50 -5.30 -24.30
N GLY A 203 -22.49 -6.05 -23.85
CA GLY A 203 -21.11 -5.58 -23.70
C GLY A 203 -20.84 -4.72 -22.45
N GLY A 204 -21.74 -4.76 -21.46
CA GLY A 204 -21.57 -4.12 -20.16
C GLY A 204 -21.16 -5.09 -19.05
N ILE A 205 -20.92 -4.55 -17.85
CA ILE A 205 -20.62 -5.31 -16.62
C ILE A 205 -21.72 -5.09 -15.60
N TRP A 206 -22.34 -6.16 -15.09
CA TRP A 206 -23.35 -6.04 -14.03
C TRP A 206 -22.65 -5.79 -12.70
N SER A 207 -22.85 -4.61 -12.10
CA SER A 207 -22.05 -4.11 -10.98
C SER A 207 -22.91 -3.52 -9.87
N ASP A 208 -22.57 -3.84 -8.61
CA ASP A 208 -23.12 -3.22 -7.40
C ASP A 208 -22.47 -1.86 -7.03
N GLN A 209 -21.47 -1.43 -7.81
CA GLN A 209 -20.84 -0.10 -7.69
C GLN A 209 -21.65 0.99 -8.40
N CYS A 210 -22.69 0.61 -9.14
CA CYS A 210 -23.58 1.56 -9.80
C CYS A 210 -24.53 2.25 -8.79
N PRO A 211 -24.73 3.58 -8.87
CA PRO A 211 -25.58 4.31 -7.94
C PRO A 211 -27.07 4.05 -8.20
N GLY A 212 -27.65 3.09 -7.49
CA GLY A 212 -29.10 2.85 -7.41
C GLY A 212 -29.52 1.40 -7.54
N THR A 213 -30.72 1.07 -7.05
CA THR A 213 -31.31 -0.27 -7.19
C THR A 213 -31.95 -0.44 -8.57
N CYS A 214 -31.46 -1.37 -9.39
CA CYS A 214 -32.16 -1.76 -10.61
C CYS A 214 -33.19 -2.87 -10.33
N ASP A 215 -34.47 -2.52 -10.41
CA ASP A 215 -35.57 -3.46 -10.25
C ASP A 215 -35.97 -4.06 -11.61
N CYS A 216 -35.43 -5.24 -11.91
CA CYS A 216 -35.69 -5.93 -13.17
C CYS A 216 -37.15 -6.44 -13.31
N GLU A 217 -37.94 -6.53 -12.24
CA GLU A 217 -39.36 -6.90 -12.34
C GLU A 217 -40.21 -5.73 -12.86
N GLN A 218 -39.80 -4.47 -12.64
CA GLN A 218 -40.52 -3.28 -13.09
C GLN A 218 -40.18 -2.82 -14.51
N THR A 219 -39.11 -3.33 -15.13
CA THR A 219 -38.69 -2.91 -16.48
C THR A 219 -39.44 -3.61 -17.63
N ALA A 220 -40.23 -4.64 -17.34
CA ALA A 220 -41.10 -5.31 -18.31
C ALA A 220 -42.42 -4.54 -18.51
N ALA A 221 -42.49 -3.69 -19.54
CA ALA A 221 -43.63 -2.80 -19.77
C ALA A 221 -44.95 -3.53 -20.07
N GLU A 222 -46.02 -3.20 -19.32
CA GLU A 222 -47.40 -3.48 -19.73
C GLU A 222 -47.89 -2.48 -20.79
N PRO A 223 -48.78 -2.89 -21.72
CA PRO A 223 -49.23 -2.05 -22.82
C PRO A 223 -50.20 -0.95 -22.37
N VAL A 224 -49.94 0.28 -22.81
CA VAL A 224 -50.79 1.45 -22.56
C VAL A 224 -52.20 1.22 -23.10
N SER A 225 -53.19 1.18 -22.20
CA SER A 225 -54.61 1.21 -22.56
C SER A 225 -55.18 2.62 -22.42
N VAL A 226 -55.82 3.10 -23.48
CA VAL A 226 -56.40 4.45 -23.59
C VAL A 226 -57.87 4.43 -23.17
N PRO A 227 -58.34 5.41 -22.38
CA PRO A 227 -59.74 5.84 -22.38
C PRO A 227 -59.91 7.23 -23.03
N ILE A 228 -60.93 7.38 -23.88
CA ILE A 228 -61.33 8.65 -24.53
C ILE A 228 -62.67 9.12 -23.95
N SER A 229 -62.74 10.38 -23.55
CA SER A 229 -63.91 11.29 -23.59
C SER A 229 -63.45 12.63 -22.97
N GLU A 230 -63.30 13.73 -23.70
CA GLU A 230 -64.34 14.58 -24.31
C GLU A 230 -65.34 15.14 -23.26
N ASP A 231 -65.14 16.37 -22.78
CA ASP A 231 -65.71 17.56 -23.44
C ASP A 231 -65.07 18.90 -22.96
N THR A 232 -65.44 20.01 -23.60
CA THR A 232 -64.75 21.35 -23.57
C THR A 232 -65.65 22.50 -23.06
N PRO A 233 -65.30 23.82 -23.13
CA PRO A 233 -64.10 24.57 -22.68
C PRO A 233 -64.43 25.88 -21.87
N ALA A 234 -63.40 26.70 -21.60
CA ALA A 234 -63.37 28.20 -21.51
C ALA A 234 -63.01 28.87 -20.16
N GLU A 235 -62.27 29.99 -20.28
CA GLU A 235 -61.51 30.75 -19.26
C GLU A 235 -62.32 31.94 -18.63
N PRO A 236 -61.69 32.91 -17.92
CA PRO A 236 -60.85 32.88 -16.71
C PRO A 236 -61.50 33.75 -15.58
N VAL A 237 -60.77 34.10 -14.49
CA VAL A 237 -60.64 35.49 -13.92
C VAL A 237 -60.08 35.55 -12.48
N SER A 238 -59.17 36.53 -12.28
CA SER A 238 -58.74 37.21 -11.02
C SER A 238 -57.95 36.49 -9.91
N VAL A 239 -56.77 37.09 -9.63
CA VAL A 239 -56.05 37.13 -8.34
C VAL A 239 -56.72 38.18 -7.43
N PRO A 240 -56.57 38.12 -6.09
CA PRO A 240 -55.87 39.26 -5.46
C PRO A 240 -54.90 38.90 -4.31
N VAL A 241 -54.02 39.86 -4.06
CA VAL A 241 -52.98 39.92 -3.01
C VAL A 241 -53.52 40.56 -1.73
N SER A 242 -53.08 40.07 -0.56
CA SER A 242 -52.81 40.87 0.66
C SER A 242 -52.21 39.97 1.76
N GLY A 243 -51.29 40.41 2.63
CA GLY A 243 -50.71 41.75 2.79
C GLY A 243 -50.80 42.25 4.24
N ASP A 244 -49.66 42.23 4.93
CA ASP A 244 -49.20 43.12 6.01
C ASP A 244 -49.78 43.09 7.46
N THR A 245 -48.85 42.83 8.40
CA THR A 245 -48.36 43.65 9.56
C THR A 245 -49.01 45.01 9.90
N PRO A 246 -48.74 45.68 11.08
CA PRO A 246 -47.57 45.63 12.00
C PRO A 246 -47.95 45.18 13.45
N ALA A 247 -47.32 45.52 14.61
CA ALA A 247 -46.33 46.52 15.09
C ALA A 247 -45.80 46.08 16.50
N ASP A 248 -44.78 46.64 17.18
CA ASP A 248 -43.61 47.53 16.88
C ASP A 248 -42.76 47.70 18.19
N THR A 249 -41.65 48.44 18.15
CA THR A 249 -40.81 49.00 19.26
C THR A 249 -39.80 48.08 19.98
N THR A 250 -38.55 48.46 20.30
CA THR A 250 -37.50 49.34 19.68
C THR A 250 -36.25 49.33 20.59
N GLY A 251 -35.02 49.46 20.06
CA GLY A 251 -33.84 49.74 20.89
C GLY A 251 -32.48 49.59 20.20
N ASN A 252 -31.96 50.67 19.58
CA ASN A 252 -30.70 50.69 18.84
C ASN A 252 -29.43 50.74 19.70
N GLY A 253 -28.30 50.33 19.12
CA GLY A 253 -26.95 50.62 19.59
C GLY A 253 -25.86 50.12 18.64
N ASP A 254 -25.52 50.90 17.60
CA ASP A 254 -24.48 50.55 16.62
C ASP A 254 -23.06 50.56 17.22
N GLY A 255 -22.21 49.63 16.76
CA GLY A 255 -20.85 49.45 17.28
C GLY A 255 -19.93 48.69 16.32
N ASP A 256 -19.37 49.44 15.37
CA ASP A 256 -18.36 49.05 14.38
C ASP A 256 -17.21 48.15 14.94
N ARG A 257 -17.00 46.98 14.32
CA ARG A 257 -15.69 46.29 14.27
C ARG A 257 -15.61 45.10 13.29
N SER A 258 -14.71 45.27 12.32
CA SER A 258 -13.90 44.27 11.59
C SER A 258 -14.08 42.78 11.89
N ASP A 259 -14.30 42.04 10.80
CA ASP A 259 -13.98 40.62 10.64
C ASP A 259 -12.53 40.31 11.04
N SER A 260 -12.34 39.33 11.92
CA SER A 260 -11.07 38.64 12.17
C SER A 260 -11.38 37.23 12.68
N GLY A 261 -10.94 36.21 11.95
CA GLY A 261 -11.29 34.82 12.20
C GLY A 261 -10.94 34.33 13.61
N GLN A 262 -11.68 33.33 14.08
CA GLN A 262 -11.34 32.55 15.26
C GLN A 262 -11.28 31.07 14.93
N ASP A 263 -10.06 30.56 15.02
CA ASP A 263 -9.66 29.17 14.86
C ASP A 263 -10.58 28.21 15.63
N VAL A 264 -11.23 27.30 14.91
CA VAL A 264 -11.68 26.04 15.51
C VAL A 264 -10.44 25.15 15.64
N ALA A 265 -9.79 25.21 16.80
CA ALA A 265 -8.64 24.40 17.12
C ALA A 265 -9.02 22.90 17.22
N SER A 266 -9.05 22.22 16.07
CA SER A 266 -9.15 20.77 15.99
C SER A 266 -7.93 20.11 16.66
N LYS A 267 -8.19 19.00 17.34
CA LYS A 267 -7.25 18.30 18.23
C LYS A 267 -5.97 17.91 17.47
N LYS A 268 -4.82 18.48 17.84
CA LYS A 268 -3.51 18.07 17.33
C LYS A 268 -3.10 16.70 17.88
N GLY A 269 -3.18 15.66 17.05
CA GLY A 269 -2.44 14.42 17.25
C GLY A 269 -0.94 14.63 16.98
N LYS A 270 -0.09 13.79 17.58
CA LYS A 270 1.31 13.65 17.13
C LYS A 270 1.34 12.86 15.81
N GLY A 271 2.31 13.14 14.94
CA GLY A 271 2.65 12.23 13.83
C GLY A 271 1.67 12.20 12.64
N LEU A 272 1.11 13.34 12.22
CA LEU A 272 0.49 13.42 10.89
C LEU A 272 1.59 13.47 9.81
N ARG A 273 1.38 12.80 8.67
CA ARG A 273 2.23 12.96 7.48
C ARG A 273 2.29 14.45 7.08
N PRO A 274 3.49 15.03 6.90
CA PRO A 274 3.62 16.39 6.41
C PRO A 274 3.00 16.59 5.01
N ASP A 275 2.69 17.86 4.72
CA ASP A 275 2.53 18.30 3.34
C ASP A 275 3.92 18.69 2.82
N PHE A 276 4.30 18.12 1.68
CA PHE A 276 5.59 18.35 1.04
C PHE A 276 5.50 19.30 -0.15
N GLY A 277 4.29 19.54 -0.70
CA GLY A 277 4.13 20.28 -1.95
C GLY A 277 5.05 19.75 -3.06
N ASP A 278 5.96 20.61 -3.54
CA ASP A 278 6.97 20.26 -4.56
C ASP A 278 8.30 19.71 -3.97
N ASP A 279 8.48 19.65 -2.64
CA ASP A 279 9.69 19.15 -1.96
C ASP A 279 9.80 17.62 -2.01
N SER A 280 10.09 17.15 -3.21
CA SER A 280 10.27 15.74 -3.56
C SER A 280 11.40 15.06 -2.77
N ALA A 281 12.48 15.79 -2.51
CA ALA A 281 13.61 15.28 -1.73
C ALA A 281 13.20 15.12 -0.26
N GLY A 282 12.45 16.07 0.30
CA GLY A 282 11.90 15.99 1.65
C GLY A 282 10.89 14.87 1.83
N HIS A 283 9.99 14.65 0.87
CA HIS A 283 9.03 13.54 0.94
C HIS A 283 9.75 12.18 0.88
N ALA A 284 10.69 12.01 -0.06
CA ALA A 284 11.50 10.81 -0.17
C ALA A 284 12.29 10.52 1.13
N ARG A 285 12.90 11.55 1.72
CA ARG A 285 13.68 11.45 2.96
C ARG A 285 12.81 11.18 4.19
N TRP A 286 11.61 11.76 4.25
CA TRP A 286 10.64 11.43 5.29
C TRP A 286 10.16 9.99 5.18
N LEU A 287 9.83 9.52 3.98
CA LEU A 287 9.38 8.15 3.74
C LEU A 287 10.42 7.14 4.25
N VAL A 288 11.68 7.28 3.83
CA VAL A 288 12.77 6.39 4.28
C VAL A 288 13.01 6.49 5.80
N ALA A 289 13.03 7.69 6.38
CA ALA A 289 13.28 7.88 7.81
C ALA A 289 12.10 7.50 8.73
N LYS A 290 10.89 7.34 8.19
CA LYS A 290 9.70 6.85 8.92
C LYS A 290 9.46 5.35 8.73
N SER A 291 10.02 4.75 7.69
CA SER A 291 9.98 3.31 7.49
C SER A 291 10.91 2.60 8.47
N LEU A 292 10.33 1.89 9.43
CA LEU A 292 11.08 0.99 10.33
C LEU A 292 11.66 -0.23 9.58
N TRP A 293 11.10 -0.59 8.42
CA TRP A 293 11.55 -1.77 7.69
C TRP A 293 11.51 -1.56 6.18
N THR A 294 12.24 -2.40 5.47
CA THR A 294 12.34 -2.41 4.01
C THR A 294 12.33 -3.84 3.49
N THR A 295 11.87 -4.03 2.25
CA THR A 295 12.34 -5.18 1.47
C THR A 295 13.74 -4.84 0.95
N ILE A 296 14.73 -5.63 1.36
CA ILE A 296 16.03 -5.67 0.69
C ILE A 296 15.97 -6.75 -0.39
N SER A 297 16.18 -6.34 -1.64
CA SER A 297 16.33 -7.25 -2.77
C SER A 297 17.81 -7.45 -3.09
N THR A 298 18.17 -8.69 -3.40
CA THR A 298 19.49 -9.16 -3.87
C THR A 298 19.35 -9.97 -5.16
N GLN A 299 20.47 -10.25 -5.83
CA GLN A 299 20.56 -11.32 -6.83
C GLN A 299 20.83 -12.65 -6.11
N SER A 300 20.03 -13.69 -6.38
CA SER A 300 20.18 -14.96 -5.68
C SER A 300 21.49 -15.66 -6.05
N SER A 301 22.28 -16.00 -5.03
CA SER A 301 23.46 -16.87 -5.11
C SER A 301 23.10 -18.35 -5.21
N LYS A 302 21.88 -18.74 -4.81
CA LYS A 302 21.35 -20.11 -4.90
C LYS A 302 20.76 -20.40 -6.29
N GLU A 303 20.06 -19.43 -6.89
CA GLU A 303 19.21 -19.63 -8.08
C GLU A 303 19.58 -18.63 -9.19
N GLU A 304 20.40 -19.06 -10.16
CA GLU A 304 20.97 -18.17 -11.17
C GLU A 304 19.90 -17.38 -11.95
N GLY A 305 20.05 -16.05 -11.95
CA GLY A 305 19.18 -15.12 -12.65
C GLY A 305 17.82 -14.89 -11.99
N PHE A 306 17.54 -15.45 -10.81
CA PHE A 306 16.44 -15.02 -9.97
C PHE A 306 16.89 -13.90 -9.02
N PRO A 307 16.07 -12.86 -8.80
CA PRO A 307 16.23 -12.01 -7.62
C PRO A 307 15.74 -12.78 -6.38
N PHE A 308 16.17 -12.34 -5.21
CA PHE A 308 15.63 -12.75 -3.93
C PHE A 308 15.33 -11.49 -3.11
N GLY A 309 14.16 -11.39 -2.48
CA GLY A 309 13.86 -10.34 -1.52
C GLY A 309 13.78 -10.88 -0.10
N ASN A 310 14.01 -10.04 0.90
CA ASN A 310 13.92 -10.37 2.32
C ASN A 310 13.54 -9.11 3.11
N ILE A 311 13.03 -9.28 4.33
CA ILE A 311 12.60 -8.18 5.20
C ILE A 311 13.70 -7.84 6.18
N ARG A 312 14.10 -6.56 6.22
CA ARG A 312 15.04 -6.00 7.19
C ARG A 312 14.48 -4.81 7.92
N SER A 313 14.80 -4.73 9.20
CA SER A 313 14.62 -3.54 10.00
C SER A 313 15.73 -2.53 9.67
N VAL A 314 15.36 -1.26 9.61
CA VAL A 314 16.24 -0.17 9.17
C VAL A 314 16.05 1.07 10.03
N ALA A 315 17.15 1.78 10.24
CA ALA A 315 17.12 3.14 10.73
C ALA A 315 18.18 3.97 9.99
N ASP A 316 17.83 5.17 9.51
CA ASP A 316 18.80 6.09 8.89
C ASP A 316 19.26 7.20 9.85
N GLY A 317 18.81 7.14 11.11
CA GLY A 317 19.11 8.05 12.21
C GLY A 317 18.33 7.67 13.47
N ALA A 318 18.61 8.31 14.60
CA ALA A 318 17.86 8.07 15.85
C ALA A 318 16.44 8.65 15.83
N CYS A 319 16.17 9.62 14.94
CA CYS A 319 14.86 10.20 14.64
C CYS A 319 14.90 10.86 13.25
N PHE A 320 13.75 11.23 12.70
CA PHE A 320 13.67 11.91 11.40
C PHE A 320 14.53 13.19 11.32
N LEU A 321 14.54 14.03 12.36
CA LEU A 321 15.33 15.28 12.38
C LEU A 321 16.86 15.03 12.38
N GLY A 322 17.31 13.81 12.69
CA GLY A 322 18.69 13.36 12.61
C GLY A 322 18.96 12.34 11.50
N SER A 323 18.03 12.19 10.56
CA SER A 323 18.16 11.31 9.39
C SER A 323 19.40 11.66 8.56
N GLY A 324 20.25 10.65 8.32
CA GLY A 324 21.34 10.70 7.35
C GLY A 324 20.88 10.50 5.91
N GLY A 325 19.74 9.82 5.69
CA GLY A 325 19.21 9.44 4.38
C GLY A 325 19.70 8.11 3.84
N LEU A 326 20.77 7.54 4.39
CA LEU A 326 21.24 6.20 4.05
C LEU A 326 20.88 5.24 5.19
N PRO A 327 19.97 4.27 4.97
CA PRO A 327 19.61 3.30 5.99
C PRO A 327 20.83 2.52 6.51
N TYR A 328 20.84 2.29 7.82
CA TYR A 328 21.57 1.19 8.44
C TYR A 328 20.66 -0.04 8.48
N PHE A 329 21.20 -1.21 8.16
CA PHE A 329 20.54 -2.52 8.30
C PHE A 329 21.54 -3.54 8.86
N TYR A 330 21.06 -4.53 9.58
CA TYR A 330 21.87 -5.66 10.04
C TYR A 330 21.52 -6.89 9.21
N VAL A 331 22.51 -7.69 8.77
CA VAL A 331 22.24 -8.95 8.07
C VAL A 331 22.90 -10.10 8.83
N PRO A 332 22.13 -11.07 9.37
CA PRO A 332 22.67 -12.26 10.01
C PRO A 332 23.51 -13.09 9.03
N ALA A 333 24.66 -13.59 9.48
CA ALA A 333 25.61 -14.33 8.65
C ALA A 333 25.05 -15.59 7.93
N PRO A 334 24.11 -16.38 8.50
CA PRO A 334 23.55 -17.54 7.81
C PRO A 334 22.34 -17.22 6.92
N ASP A 335 21.93 -15.95 6.82
CA ASP A 335 20.76 -15.56 6.03
C ASP A 335 21.08 -15.54 4.52
N PRO A 336 20.15 -15.96 3.62
CA PRO A 336 20.38 -15.93 2.18
C PRO A 336 20.83 -14.56 1.65
N THR A 337 20.31 -13.45 2.20
CA THR A 337 20.71 -12.09 1.84
C THR A 337 22.19 -11.82 2.14
N ALA A 338 22.77 -12.41 3.19
CA ALA A 338 24.20 -12.27 3.48
C ALA A 338 25.08 -13.06 2.50
N LEU A 339 24.61 -14.24 2.07
CA LEU A 339 25.27 -15.08 1.07
C LEU A 339 25.24 -14.38 -0.30
N ASP A 340 24.09 -13.83 -0.69
CA ASP A 340 23.92 -13.07 -1.92
C ASP A 340 24.82 -11.83 -1.96
N ILE A 341 24.78 -10.97 -0.93
CA ILE A 341 25.59 -9.74 -0.83
C ILE A 341 27.10 -10.03 -0.93
N LYS A 342 27.54 -11.20 -0.44
CA LYS A 342 28.94 -11.61 -0.46
C LYS A 342 29.44 -11.94 -1.88
N GLU A 343 28.58 -12.50 -2.73
CA GLU A 343 28.92 -12.85 -4.11
C GLU A 343 28.62 -11.70 -5.10
N ASN A 344 27.51 -10.96 -4.89
CA ASN A 344 27.20 -9.69 -5.56
C ASN A 344 26.56 -8.70 -4.58
N ASN A 345 27.25 -7.61 -4.27
CA ASN A 345 26.77 -6.62 -3.29
C ASN A 345 25.72 -5.64 -3.83
N GLN A 346 25.26 -5.78 -5.08
CA GLN A 346 24.16 -4.96 -5.62
C GLN A 346 22.86 -5.28 -4.88
N ILE A 347 22.18 -4.24 -4.41
CA ILE A 347 20.92 -4.32 -3.67
C ILE A 347 19.91 -3.29 -4.16
N THR A 348 18.64 -3.51 -3.85
CA THR A 348 17.61 -2.47 -3.84
C THR A 348 16.91 -2.46 -2.50
N LEU A 349 16.72 -1.28 -1.91
CA LEU A 349 15.84 -1.10 -0.75
C LEU A 349 14.54 -0.47 -1.22
N SER A 350 13.41 -1.13 -0.96
CA SER A 350 12.08 -0.69 -1.39
C SER A 350 11.20 -0.32 -0.20
N PHE A 351 10.54 0.84 -0.31
CA PHE A 351 9.73 1.46 0.74
C PHE A 351 8.40 1.97 0.17
N THR A 352 7.37 2.03 1.02
CA THR A 352 6.04 2.54 0.65
C THR A 352 5.37 3.23 1.84
N GLU A 353 4.57 4.25 1.59
CA GLU A 353 3.66 4.85 2.57
C GLU A 353 2.60 3.86 3.08
N SER A 354 2.38 2.72 2.41
CA SER A 354 1.40 1.68 2.81
C SER A 354 1.66 1.03 4.17
N VAL A 355 2.86 1.22 4.76
CA VAL A 355 3.22 0.73 6.11
C VAL A 355 3.27 1.82 7.18
N LEU A 356 3.06 3.08 6.80
CA LEU A 356 3.26 4.22 7.69
C LEU A 356 1.96 4.53 8.46
N SER A 357 2.00 4.43 9.78
CA SER A 357 0.89 4.81 10.66
C SER A 357 0.50 6.29 10.49
N GLN A 358 1.44 7.14 10.08
CA GLN A 358 1.21 8.56 9.78
C GLN A 358 0.37 8.79 8.50
N ARG A 359 0.12 7.71 7.74
CA ARG A 359 -0.71 7.68 6.52
C ARG A 359 -2.01 6.89 6.73
N VAL A 360 -2.38 6.58 7.96
CA VAL A 360 -3.69 5.98 8.29
C VAL A 360 -4.80 7.02 8.17
N GLY A 361 -5.86 6.70 7.43
CA GLY A 361 -7.07 7.51 7.31
C GLY A 361 -8.01 7.39 8.53
N ASP A 362 -9.10 8.18 8.54
CA ASP A 362 -10.15 8.08 9.57
C ASP A 362 -10.88 6.72 9.58
N ASP A 363 -10.79 5.99 8.46
CA ASP A 363 -11.25 4.61 8.27
C ASP A 363 -10.25 3.55 8.78
N GLY A 364 -9.05 3.98 9.19
CA GLY A 364 -7.94 3.12 9.56
C GLY A 364 -7.00 2.74 8.41
N ILE A 365 -7.38 2.96 7.16
CA ILE A 365 -6.66 2.38 6.03
C ILE A 365 -5.42 3.21 5.69
N ALA A 366 -4.31 2.53 5.42
CA ALA A 366 -3.04 3.14 5.02
C ALA A 366 -3.19 4.01 3.75
N CYS A 367 -2.20 4.86 3.49
CA CYS A 367 -2.22 5.83 2.38
C CYS A 367 -3.47 6.73 2.32
N GLY A 368 -4.16 6.95 3.44
CA GLY A 368 -5.37 7.77 3.54
C GLY A 368 -6.57 7.12 2.85
N GLY A 369 -6.74 5.81 2.99
CA GLY A 369 -7.79 5.05 2.30
C GLY A 369 -7.53 4.86 0.80
N LYS A 370 -6.31 5.11 0.33
CA LYS A 370 -5.88 4.86 -1.06
C LYS A 370 -5.18 3.52 -1.19
N ASP A 371 -5.30 2.95 -2.38
CA ASP A 371 -4.61 1.72 -2.73
C ASP A 371 -3.09 1.87 -2.67
N ALA A 372 -2.38 0.77 -2.41
CA ALA A 372 -0.93 0.74 -2.44
C ALA A 372 -0.31 0.99 -3.83
N GLU A 373 -1.11 0.94 -4.91
CA GLU A 373 -0.71 1.32 -6.27
C GLU A 373 -1.20 2.72 -6.69
N ASP A 374 -1.95 3.43 -5.85
CA ASP A 374 -2.29 4.82 -6.16
C ASP A 374 -1.00 5.69 -6.11
N PRO A 375 -0.67 6.47 -7.14
CA PRO A 375 0.56 7.26 -7.16
C PRO A 375 0.75 8.23 -5.99
N THR A 376 -0.33 8.64 -5.31
CA THR A 376 -0.24 9.49 -4.11
C THR A 376 0.13 8.72 -2.84
N CYS A 377 -0.03 7.40 -2.83
CA CYS A 377 0.56 6.48 -1.86
C CYS A 377 2.04 6.31 -2.22
N ALA A 378 2.91 7.16 -1.66
CA ALA A 378 4.25 7.32 -2.19
C ALA A 378 5.15 6.10 -1.97
N LYS A 379 5.97 5.77 -2.97
CA LYS A 379 6.85 4.59 -3.00
C LYS A 379 8.21 4.95 -3.55
N ILE A 380 9.27 4.49 -2.88
CA ILE A 380 10.66 4.75 -3.28
C ILE A 380 11.46 3.44 -3.32
N ALA A 381 12.28 3.31 -4.35
CA ALA A 381 13.33 2.31 -4.45
C ALA A 381 14.69 3.00 -4.52
N LEU A 382 15.58 2.60 -3.62
CA LEU A 382 16.96 3.03 -3.56
C LEU A 382 17.84 1.93 -4.16
N PHE A 383 18.45 2.19 -5.32
CA PHE A 383 19.33 1.24 -6.00
C PHE A 383 20.78 1.53 -5.66
N GLY A 384 21.56 0.48 -5.39
CA GLY A 384 22.99 0.66 -5.13
C GLY A 384 23.66 -0.59 -4.60
N ARG A 385 24.63 -0.41 -3.71
CA ARG A 385 25.46 -1.49 -3.18
C ARG A 385 25.47 -1.54 -1.67
N ALA A 386 25.34 -2.73 -1.09
CA ALA A 386 25.56 -2.97 0.32
C ALA A 386 27.05 -2.75 0.66
N ILE A 387 27.31 -1.86 1.60
CA ILE A 387 28.65 -1.55 2.11
C ILE A 387 28.69 -1.94 3.59
N PRO A 388 29.56 -2.90 4.00
CA PRO A 388 29.69 -3.25 5.41
C PRO A 388 30.24 -2.07 6.20
N ILE A 389 29.73 -1.90 7.43
CA ILE A 389 30.22 -0.88 8.36
C ILE A 389 31.32 -1.52 9.22
N GLU A 390 32.58 -1.19 8.92
CA GLU A 390 33.76 -1.66 9.65
C GLU A 390 34.29 -0.63 10.68
N ASP A 391 33.76 0.58 10.65
CA ASP A 391 34.15 1.71 11.48
C ASP A 391 33.34 1.71 12.79
N ASP A 392 34.02 1.53 13.92
CA ASP A 392 33.39 1.35 15.24
C ASP A 392 32.46 2.52 15.62
N ASP A 393 32.85 3.78 15.33
CA ASP A 393 32.03 4.96 15.61
C ASP A 393 30.71 4.91 14.81
N LYS A 394 30.75 4.51 13.54
CA LYS A 394 29.54 4.29 12.73
C LYS A 394 28.72 3.08 13.18
N ILE A 395 29.34 2.02 13.70
CA ILE A 395 28.59 0.89 14.29
C ILE A 395 27.83 1.36 15.53
N GLU A 396 28.43 2.17 16.39
CA GLU A 396 27.75 2.74 17.56
C GLU A 396 26.63 3.72 17.18
N LEU A 397 26.81 4.53 16.12
CA LEU A 397 25.72 5.35 15.55
C LEU A 397 24.55 4.47 15.05
N ALA A 398 24.83 3.40 14.32
CA ALA A 398 23.80 2.46 13.86
C ALA A 398 23.09 1.78 15.05
N ARG A 399 23.82 1.33 16.07
CA ARG A 399 23.25 0.75 17.30
C ARG A 399 22.38 1.74 18.06
N ALA A 400 22.80 3.01 18.16
CA ALA A 400 22.00 4.07 18.76
C ALA A 400 20.70 4.33 17.98
N ALA A 401 20.78 4.33 16.64
CA ALA A 401 19.60 4.46 15.77
C ALA A 401 18.64 3.28 15.96
N PHE A 402 19.12 2.04 15.93
CA PHE A 402 18.31 0.85 16.25
C PHE A 402 17.73 0.90 17.67
N LYS A 403 18.48 1.35 18.67
CA LYS A 403 17.96 1.46 20.04
C LYS A 403 16.77 2.41 20.15
N ALA A 404 16.77 3.49 19.36
CA ALA A 404 15.69 4.48 19.35
C ALA A 404 14.49 4.01 18.51
N GLN A 405 14.72 3.53 17.29
CA GLN A 405 13.65 3.17 16.34
C GLN A 405 13.09 1.75 16.55
N HIS A 406 13.90 0.83 17.10
CA HIS A 406 13.59 -0.60 17.24
C HIS A 406 13.64 -1.11 18.70
N PRO A 407 12.83 -0.54 19.62
CA PRO A 407 12.82 -0.98 21.03
C PRO A 407 12.42 -2.46 21.21
N ARG A 408 11.72 -3.05 20.23
CA ARG A 408 11.32 -4.47 20.19
C ARG A 408 12.46 -5.41 19.74
N ALA A 409 13.42 -4.90 18.99
CA ALA A 409 14.60 -5.63 18.53
C ALA A 409 15.89 -5.09 19.17
N GLY A 410 15.92 -4.99 20.51
CA GLY A 410 17.11 -4.56 21.26
C GLY A 410 18.37 -5.39 20.99
N TRP A 411 18.25 -6.57 20.37
CA TRP A 411 19.37 -7.35 19.85
C TRP A 411 20.11 -6.62 18.71
N LEU A 412 19.41 -5.87 17.82
CA LEU A 412 20.02 -5.00 16.80
C LEU A 412 20.89 -3.89 17.42
N ALA A 413 20.52 -3.38 18.59
CA ALA A 413 21.34 -2.42 19.33
C ALA A 413 22.50 -3.07 20.12
N SER A 414 22.45 -4.39 20.34
CA SER A 414 23.36 -5.12 21.25
C SER A 414 24.43 -5.94 20.52
N GLY A 415 24.67 -5.70 19.23
CA GLY A 415 25.63 -6.46 18.42
C GLY A 415 25.01 -7.39 17.37
N GLY A 416 23.69 -7.50 17.33
CA GLY A 416 22.95 -8.25 16.31
C GLY A 416 22.58 -9.67 16.74
N ALA A 417 22.44 -10.56 15.77
CA ALA A 417 21.98 -11.93 15.99
C ALA A 417 23.06 -12.81 16.65
N HIS A 418 22.63 -13.76 17.48
CA HIS A 418 23.52 -14.74 18.13
C HIS A 418 24.29 -15.65 17.14
N THR A 419 23.84 -15.71 15.88
CA THR A 419 24.49 -16.40 14.76
C THR A 419 25.65 -15.63 14.16
N GLY A 420 25.92 -14.40 14.63
CA GLY A 420 26.76 -13.44 13.95
C GLY A 420 26.09 -12.85 12.70
N GLY A 421 26.77 -11.89 12.11
CA GLY A 421 26.27 -11.03 11.02
C GLY A 421 26.95 -9.67 11.07
N SER A 422 26.63 -8.80 10.13
CA SER A 422 27.26 -7.49 9.96
C SER A 422 26.24 -6.37 9.84
N TYR A 423 26.62 -5.17 10.30
CA TYR A 423 25.90 -3.95 9.95
C TYR A 423 26.34 -3.48 8.56
N TYR A 424 25.40 -2.98 7.80
CA TYR A 424 25.59 -2.42 6.48
C TYR A 424 24.93 -1.06 6.38
N THR A 425 25.44 -0.25 5.47
CA THR A 425 24.71 0.84 4.85
C THR A 425 24.75 0.64 3.34
N MET A 426 24.29 1.61 2.54
CA MET A 426 24.36 1.52 1.08
C MET A 426 25.18 2.65 0.44
N GLN A 427 25.94 2.30 -0.60
CA GLN A 427 26.36 3.25 -1.61
C GLN A 427 25.20 3.43 -2.58
N LEU A 428 24.53 4.58 -2.54
CA LEU A 428 23.41 4.91 -3.41
C LEU A 428 23.88 5.25 -4.83
N GLU A 429 23.35 4.55 -5.83
CA GLU A 429 23.70 4.72 -7.26
C GLU A 429 22.56 5.41 -8.03
N SER A 430 21.29 5.09 -7.74
CA SER A 430 20.12 5.78 -8.33
C SER A 430 18.87 5.62 -7.45
N ILE A 431 17.84 6.42 -7.76
CA ILE A 431 16.54 6.43 -7.07
C ILE A 431 15.42 6.21 -8.11
N THR A 432 14.35 5.54 -7.74
CA THR A 432 13.05 5.65 -8.42
C THR A 432 12.00 5.98 -7.37
N PHE A 433 11.28 7.08 -7.56
CA PHE A 433 10.34 7.61 -6.59
C PHE A 433 9.03 8.00 -7.28
N ILE A 434 7.90 7.62 -6.68
CA ILE A 434 6.56 8.07 -7.06
C ILE A 434 5.85 8.60 -5.82
N GLN A 435 5.16 9.73 -5.97
CA GLN A 435 4.48 10.46 -4.87
C GLN A 435 3.21 11.20 -5.33
N THR A 436 2.96 11.24 -6.64
CA THR A 436 1.83 11.90 -7.28
C THR A 436 1.63 11.34 -8.70
N TYR A 437 0.51 11.69 -9.34
CA TYR A 437 0.25 11.32 -10.73
C TYR A 437 1.21 12.06 -11.69
N GLY A 438 1.50 11.44 -12.83
CA GLY A 438 2.42 11.99 -13.85
C GLY A 438 3.65 11.12 -14.12
N GLY A 439 3.92 10.12 -13.27
CA GLY A 439 5.00 9.16 -13.42
C GLY A 439 6.04 9.27 -12.31
N PHE A 440 7.23 8.73 -12.55
CA PHE A 440 8.33 8.84 -11.59
C PHE A 440 8.85 10.27 -11.49
N THR A 441 9.20 10.67 -10.26
CA THR A 441 9.79 11.96 -9.95
C THR A 441 11.28 11.97 -10.30
N ASP A 442 11.74 13.05 -10.93
CA ASP A 442 13.16 13.28 -11.17
C ASP A 442 13.84 13.70 -9.85
N LEU A 443 14.52 12.75 -9.21
CA LEU A 443 15.19 12.93 -7.94
C LEU A 443 16.56 12.25 -7.98
N SER A 444 17.64 13.05 -7.96
CA SER A 444 18.99 12.50 -7.97
C SER A 444 19.43 12.01 -6.58
N PRO A 445 20.37 11.05 -6.50
CA PRO A 445 21.05 10.71 -5.26
C PRO A 445 21.71 11.90 -4.56
N GLU A 446 22.19 12.89 -5.32
CA GLU A 446 22.83 14.08 -4.76
C GLU A 446 21.81 14.97 -4.04
N ASP A 447 20.68 15.28 -4.66
CA ASP A 447 19.61 16.10 -4.06
C ASP A 447 19.02 15.43 -2.82
N TYR A 448 18.76 14.12 -2.89
CA TYR A 448 18.26 13.31 -1.79
C TYR A 448 19.20 13.30 -0.56
N LEU A 449 20.52 13.19 -0.78
CA LEU A 449 21.52 13.18 0.30
C LEU A 449 21.84 14.57 0.84
N ASN A 450 21.81 15.60 -0.02
CA ASN A 450 22.05 16.99 0.35
C ASN A 450 20.87 17.60 1.13
N TRP A 451 19.64 17.14 0.90
CA TRP A 451 18.47 17.56 1.67
C TRP A 451 18.65 17.29 3.17
N LYS A 452 18.16 18.21 4.02
CA LYS A 452 18.12 18.07 5.48
C LYS A 452 16.80 18.64 6.02
N PRO A 453 16.21 18.04 7.05
CA PRO A 453 14.95 18.52 7.62
C PRO A 453 15.17 19.86 8.33
N ASP A 454 14.46 20.90 7.90
CA ASP A 454 14.35 22.14 8.65
C ASP A 454 13.41 21.94 9.84
N VAL A 455 13.96 21.97 11.06
CA VAL A 455 13.21 21.78 12.31
C VAL A 455 12.04 22.76 12.44
N SER A 456 12.11 23.95 11.82
CA SER A 456 11.02 24.94 11.84
C SER A 456 9.80 24.52 10.99
N MET A 457 10.00 23.69 9.96
CA MET A 457 8.91 23.14 9.14
C MET A 457 8.21 21.94 9.82
N TYR A 458 8.83 21.35 10.85
CA TYR A 458 8.35 20.14 11.52
C TYR A 458 8.14 20.33 13.05
N PRO A 459 7.33 21.30 13.51
CA PRO A 459 7.21 21.66 14.93
C PRO A 459 6.54 20.60 15.83
N GLY A 460 6.02 19.51 15.24
CA GLY A 460 5.46 18.35 15.95
C GLY A 460 6.32 17.09 15.87
N GLU A 461 7.47 17.14 15.18
CA GLU A 461 8.38 16.00 15.07
C GLU A 461 9.23 15.82 16.32
N GLU A 462 9.57 14.57 16.61
CA GLU A 462 10.34 14.22 17.80
C GLU A 462 11.78 14.70 17.65
N GLN A 463 12.26 15.46 18.64
CA GLN A 463 13.66 15.87 18.72
C GLN A 463 14.51 14.64 18.98
N CYS A 464 15.58 14.46 18.20
CA CYS A 464 16.52 13.36 18.41
C CYS A 464 17.14 13.49 19.81
N THR A 465 16.83 12.54 20.68
CA THR A 465 17.44 12.46 22.00
C THR A 465 18.92 12.13 21.85
N SER A 466 19.79 13.00 22.33
CA SER A 466 21.25 12.84 22.25
C SER A 466 21.81 11.73 23.14
N ASP A 467 21.00 11.24 24.08
CA ASP A 467 21.51 10.59 25.28
C ASP A 467 21.25 9.10 25.28
N GLY A 468 22.25 8.36 24.80
CA GLY A 468 22.48 6.97 25.18
C GLY A 468 22.86 6.83 26.66
N GLY A 469 21.96 7.20 27.58
CA GLY A 469 22.05 6.84 29.00
C GLY A 469 21.80 7.97 30.01
N GLN A 470 20.59 7.97 30.59
CA GLN A 470 20.45 8.07 32.05
C GLN A 470 19.51 6.96 32.54
N GLU A 471 19.93 6.24 33.57
CA GLU A 471 19.05 5.32 34.29
C GLU A 471 17.95 6.12 34.98
N HIS A 472 16.68 5.78 34.73
CA HIS A 472 15.60 6.12 35.65
C HIS A 472 15.72 5.26 36.92
N GLN A 473 16.65 5.62 37.81
CA GLN A 473 16.61 5.18 39.20
C GLN A 473 15.45 5.91 39.90
N HIS A 474 14.28 5.27 39.92
CA HIS A 474 13.23 5.60 40.87
C HIS A 474 13.38 4.69 42.11
N GLY A 475 13.71 5.33 43.24
CA GLY A 475 13.57 4.76 44.58
C GLY A 475 12.25 5.16 45.24
#